data_AF-A0A936Q5P9-F1
#
_entry.id   AF-A0A936Q5P9-F1
#
_cell.length_a   1.000
_cell.length_b   1.000
_cell.length_c   1.000
_cell.angle_alpha   90.00
_cell.angle_beta   90.00
_cell.angle_gamma   90.00
#
_symmetry.space_group_name_H-M   'P 1'
#
loop_
_entity.id
_entity.type
_entity.pdbx_description
1 polymer ?
#
loop_
_entity_poly.entity_id
_entity_poly.type
_entity_poly.pdbx_seq_one_letter_code
_entity_poly.pdbx_strand_id
1 'polypeptide(L)' 'MLPADLRRRAFVRARERGVSLGELIRESLDSALPTAAPVRADDPLFADAAVFSGKAPKDLSAAHDRYLYGEDA' A
#
# COMPACT_ATOMS: atom_id res chain seq x y z
N MET A 1 4.20 -29.66 -6.53
CA MET A 1 5.00 -29.97 -5.32
C MET A 1 6.40 -29.37 -5.48
N LEU A 2 7.05 -28.92 -4.40
CA LEU A 2 8.41 -28.37 -4.43
C LEU A 2 9.44 -29.45 -4.83
N PRO A 3 10.50 -29.11 -5.59
CA PRO A 3 11.63 -30.00 -5.84
C PRO A 3 12.22 -30.54 -4.53
N ALA A 4 12.63 -31.82 -4.53
CA ALA A 4 13.05 -32.53 -3.32
C ALA A 4 14.22 -31.83 -2.60
N ASP A 5 15.23 -31.35 -3.34
CA ASP A 5 16.35 -30.60 -2.76
C ASP A 5 15.89 -29.30 -2.09
N LEU A 6 15.03 -28.54 -2.78
CA LEU A 6 14.51 -27.28 -2.26
C LEU A 6 13.67 -27.50 -0.99
N ARG A 7 12.84 -28.54 -0.98
CA ARG A 7 12.05 -28.93 0.20
C ARG A 7 12.96 -29.28 1.39
N ARG A 8 14.05 -30.02 1.16
CA ARG A 8 15.01 -30.38 2.20
C ARG A 8 15.69 -29.14 2.79
N ARG A 9 16.20 -28.24 1.94
CA ARG A 9 16.84 -27.00 2.38
C ARG A 9 15.87 -26.09 3.15
N ALA A 10 14.64 -25.95 2.66
CA ALA A 10 13.60 -25.18 3.36
C ALA A 10 13.26 -25.78 4.72
N PHE A 11 13.19 -27.12 4.85
CA PHE A 11 12.92 -27.76 6.12
C PHE A 11 14.04 -27.56 7.15
N VAL A 12 15.30 -27.65 6.72
CA VAL A 12 16.46 -27.35 7.58
C VAL A 12 16.39 -25.90 8.08
N ARG A 13 16.17 -24.95 7.17
CA ARG A 13 16.06 -23.52 7.50
C ARG A 13 14.90 -23.22 8.45
N ALA A 14 13.75 -23.87 8.27
CA ALA A 14 12.59 -23.70 9.14
C ALA A 14 12.89 -24.18 10.57
N ARG A 15 13.58 -25.32 10.72
CA ARG A 15 14.01 -25.83 12.02
C ARG A 15 15.02 -24.93 12.71
N GLU A 16 16.01 -24.41 11.98
CA GLU A 16 16.98 -23.44 12.52
C GLU A 16 16.30 -22.17 13.06
N ARG A 17 15.18 -21.77 12.44
CA ARG A 17 14.39 -20.60 12.84
C ARG A 17 13.32 -20.90 13.90
N GLY A 18 13.10 -22.17 14.25
CA GLY A 18 12.05 -22.57 15.19
C GLY A 18 10.62 -22.37 14.67
N VAL A 19 10.43 -22.28 13.34
CA VAL A 19 9.11 -22.08 12.71
C VAL A 19 8.70 -23.29 11.89
N SER A 20 7.42 -23.35 11.51
CA SER A 20 6.95 -24.40 10.59
C SER A 20 7.45 -24.18 9.16
N LEU A 21 7.55 -25.26 8.38
CA LEU A 21 7.88 -25.16 6.94
C LEU A 21 6.87 -24.26 6.20
N GLY A 22 5.59 -24.34 6.55
CA GLY A 22 4.53 -23.53 5.91
C GLY A 22 4.64 -22.04 6.24
N GLU A 23 5.08 -21.70 7.45
CA GLU A 23 5.36 -20.31 7.84
C GLU A 23 6.55 -19.75 7.08
N LEU A 24 7.66 -20.48 7.02
CA LEU A 24 8.82 -20.09 6.22
C LEU A 24 8.44 -19.84 4.75
N ILE A 25 7.61 -20.70 4.16
CA ILE A 25 7.14 -20.54 2.78
C ILE A 25 6.32 -19.26 2.61
N ARG A 26 5.36 -19.00 3.50
CA ARG A 26 4.53 -17.79 3.44
C ARG A 26 5.38 -16.53 3.52
N GLU A 27 6.25 -16.43 4.51
CA GLU A 27 7.14 -15.27 4.67
C GLU A 27 8.08 -15.08 3.48
N SER A 28 8.61 -16.17 2.93
CA SER A 28 9.49 -16.10 1.76
C SER A 28 8.73 -15.60 0.53
N LEU A 29 7.46 -15.99 0.38
CA LEU A 29 6.60 -15.51 -0.69
C LEU A 29 6.22 -14.05 -0.49
N ASP A 30 5.83 -13.63 0.71
CA ASP A 30 5.52 -12.23 1.03
C ASP A 30 6.73 -11.31 0.78
N SER A 31 7.95 -11.80 1.05
CA SER A 31 9.16 -11.04 0.79
C SER A 31 9.57 -11.00 -0.68
N ALA A 32 9.31 -12.07 -1.44
CA ALA A 32 9.77 -12.20 -2.82
C ALA A 32 8.77 -11.66 -3.85
N LEU A 33 7.49 -11.70 -3.50
CA LEU A 33 6.42 -11.20 -4.35
C LEU A 33 6.13 -9.77 -3.90
N PRO A 34 6.35 -8.75 -4.76
CA PRO A 34 5.88 -7.42 -4.43
C PRO A 34 4.38 -7.50 -4.14
N THR A 35 3.93 -6.86 -3.07
CA THR A 35 2.50 -6.63 -2.85
C THR A 35 1.95 -6.11 -4.17
N ALA A 36 1.03 -6.86 -4.80
CA ALA A 36 0.44 -6.44 -6.05
C ALA A 36 0.08 -4.97 -5.88
N ALA A 37 0.60 -4.11 -6.77
CA ALA A 37 0.33 -2.67 -6.71
C ALA A 37 -1.17 -2.53 -6.44
N PRO A 38 -1.58 -1.73 -5.44
CA PRO A 38 -2.97 -1.68 -5.06
C PRO A 38 -3.78 -1.50 -6.33
N VAL A 39 -4.82 -2.31 -6.51
CA VAL A 39 -5.74 -2.34 -7.68
C VAL A 39 -6.33 -0.94 -8.02
N ARG A 40 -5.97 0.07 -7.24
CA ARG A 40 -6.32 1.49 -7.29
C ARG A 40 -5.29 2.38 -7.99
N ALA A 41 -4.21 1.83 -8.56
CA ALA A 41 -3.24 2.65 -9.29
C ALA A 41 -3.88 3.49 -10.42
N ASP A 42 -4.96 2.99 -11.01
CA ASP A 42 -5.76 3.67 -12.03
C ASP A 42 -7.08 4.25 -11.50
N ASP A 43 -7.32 4.20 -10.18
CA ASP A 43 -8.51 4.81 -9.58
C ASP A 43 -8.29 6.33 -9.54
N PRO A 44 -9.11 7.14 -10.25
CA PRO A 44 -8.92 8.58 -10.30
C PRO A 44 -8.90 9.26 -8.93
N LEU A 45 -9.53 8.66 -7.91
CA LEU A 45 -9.50 9.15 -6.53
C LEU A 45 -8.10 9.06 -5.90
N PHE A 46 -7.29 8.07 -6.30
CA PHE A 46 -5.96 7.81 -5.73
C PHE A 46 -4.81 8.11 -6.72
N ALA A 47 -5.12 8.22 -8.01
CA ALA A 47 -4.17 8.55 -9.06
C ALA A 47 -3.98 10.07 -9.22
N ASP A 48 -4.95 10.89 -8.80
CA ASP A 48 -4.82 12.34 -8.84
C ASP A 48 -3.93 12.86 -7.71
N ALA A 49 -2.82 13.49 -8.08
CA ALA A 49 -1.87 14.13 -7.19
C ALA A 49 -1.79 15.65 -7.40
N ALA A 50 -2.70 16.23 -8.19
CA ALA A 50 -2.73 17.66 -8.44
C ALA A 50 -3.06 18.42 -7.15
N VAL A 51 -2.15 19.29 -6.73
CA VAL A 51 -2.32 20.17 -5.56
C VAL A 51 -2.10 21.62 -5.95
N PHE A 52 -2.93 22.53 -5.43
CA PHE A 52 -2.72 23.96 -5.60
C PHE A 52 -1.60 24.45 -4.68
N SER A 53 -0.48 24.91 -5.24
CA SER A 53 0.71 25.34 -4.49
C SER A 53 0.74 26.83 -4.13
N GLY A 54 -0.32 27.57 -4.48
CA GLY A 54 -0.42 29.01 -4.20
C GLY A 54 -0.79 29.32 -2.75
N LYS A 55 -0.79 30.61 -2.42
CA LYS A 55 -1.32 31.07 -1.12
C LYS A 55 -2.84 30.96 -1.12
N ALA A 56 -3.39 30.41 -0.04
CA ALA A 56 -4.83 30.34 0.20
C ALA A 56 -5.14 30.74 1.65
N PRO A 57 -6.33 31.32 1.92
CA PRO A 57 -6.82 31.51 3.28
C PRO A 57 -6.89 30.18 4.05
N LYS A 58 -6.61 30.23 5.36
CA LYS A 58 -6.61 29.04 6.23
C LYS A 58 -8.01 28.48 6.47
N ASP A 59 -9.03 29.29 6.28
CA ASP A 59 -10.44 28.98 6.51
C ASP A 59 -11.19 28.63 5.23
N LEU A 60 -10.49 28.40 4.11
CA LEU A 60 -11.09 28.19 2.79
C LEU A 60 -12.13 27.05 2.76
N SER A 61 -11.89 25.98 3.53
CA SER A 61 -12.84 24.85 3.66
C SER A 61 -14.10 25.25 4.47
N ALA A 62 -13.90 25.99 5.56
CA ALA A 62 -14.99 26.38 6.46
C ALA A 62 -15.85 27.52 5.89
N ALA A 63 -15.27 28.41 5.10
CA ALA A 63 -15.93 29.57 4.51
C ALA A 63 -16.04 29.46 2.98
N HIS A 64 -16.15 28.24 2.43
CA HIS A 64 -16.15 28.02 0.99
C HIS A 64 -17.28 28.78 0.28
N ASP A 65 -18.47 28.88 0.88
CA ASP A 65 -19.58 29.63 0.28
C ASP A 65 -19.24 31.10 0.07
N ARG A 66 -18.61 31.74 1.06
CA ARG A 66 -18.11 33.12 0.95
C ARG A 66 -17.13 33.28 -0.21
N TYR A 67 -16.20 32.33 -0.38
CA TYR A 67 -15.17 32.42 -1.40
C TYR A 67 -15.65 32.05 -2.81
N LEU A 68 -16.65 31.15 -2.92
CA LEU A 68 -17.18 30.65 -4.19
C LEU A 68 -18.37 31.49 -4.69
N TYR A 69 -19.21 31.98 -3.78
CA TYR A 69 -20.49 32.61 -4.09
C TYR A 69 -20.62 34.04 -3.58
N GLY A 70 -19.77 34.48 -2.65
CA GLY A 70 -19.86 35.81 -2.03
C GLY A 70 -20.73 35.82 -0.77
N GLU A 71 -20.93 37.00 -0.18
CA GLU A 71 -21.64 37.17 1.11
C GLU A 71 -23.16 37.27 0.99
N ASP A 72 -23.72 37.17 -0.23
CA ASP A 72 -25.15 37.38 -0.53
C ASP A 72 -25.93 36.08 -0.84
N ALA A 73 -25.42 34.91 -0.42
CA ALA A 73 -26.05 33.60 -0.64
C ALA A 73 -27.08 33.23 0.45
#